data_AF-A0A2T0GRX8-F1
#
_entry.id   AF-A0A2T0GRX8-F1
#
_cell.length_a   1.000
_cell.length_b   1.000
_cell.length_c   1.000
_cell.angle_alpha   90.00
_cell.angle_beta   90.00
_cell.angle_gamma   90.00
#
_symmetry.space_group_name_H-M   'P 1'
#
loop_
_entity.id
_entity.type
_entity.pdbx_description
1 polymer ?
#
loop_
_entity_poly.entity_id
_entity_poly.type
_entity_poly.pdbx_seq_one_letter_code
_entity_poly.pdbx_strand_id
1 'polypeptide(L)'
;MEITLVNMPWASLDYPSLACGILKSAVESTPDGPYSVRVLNANLDFFDWLHERMGLGVHDYDFFSLESYFQGCGDWVFSAALYGHTSWRVAEFRRRRAPELPAERLELCERLQPGAAEWIGEYAAELARTCGRIVGFTTTFQQNTASLALAAELRRLRPDVRVVLGGANCDGAQGAAWHRNFRCVDYVVRGEGEVAFPGLLERMDRSEELSGVPGLCWRDRSGQSVVNPMTATPLDPSR
;
A
#
# COMPACT_ATOMS: atom_id res chain seq x y z
N MET A 1 7.62 -18.52 8.01
CA MET A 1 7.24 -17.12 8.24
C MET A 1 6.00 -16.78 7.43
N GLU A 2 4.97 -16.26 8.08
CA GLU A 2 3.76 -15.78 7.41
C GLU A 2 3.93 -14.34 6.94
N ILE A 3 3.57 -14.08 5.69
CA ILE A 3 3.56 -12.77 5.04
C ILE A 3 2.12 -12.45 4.63
N THR A 4 1.71 -11.21 4.83
CA THR A 4 0.41 -10.71 4.38
C THR A 4 0.62 -9.67 3.29
N LEU A 5 0.08 -9.88 2.10
CA LEU A 5 0.06 -8.88 1.03
C LEU A 5 -1.33 -8.26 0.95
N VAL A 6 -1.41 -6.93 0.90
CA VAL A 6 -2.67 -6.20 0.94
C VAL A 6 -2.84 -5.40 -0.35
N ASN A 7 -3.94 -5.65 -1.06
CA ASN A 7 -4.40 -4.85 -2.18
C ASN A 7 -5.37 -3.78 -1.67
N MET A 8 -4.88 -2.54 -1.53
CA MET A 8 -5.63 -1.45 -0.90
C MET A 8 -6.65 -0.81 -1.85
N PRO A 9 -7.68 -0.11 -1.34
CA PRO A 9 -8.38 0.90 -2.13
C PRO A 9 -7.37 1.88 -2.74
N TRP A 10 -7.52 2.33 -3.98
CA TRP A 10 -8.66 2.18 -4.89
C TRP A 10 -8.40 1.18 -6.03
N ALA A 11 -7.93 -0.04 -5.75
CA ALA A 11 -7.83 -1.07 -6.79
C ALA A 11 -9.21 -1.43 -7.37
N SER A 12 -9.23 -1.84 -8.65
CA SER A 12 -10.45 -2.27 -9.35
C SER A 12 -11.21 -3.38 -8.63
N LEU A 13 -12.54 -3.37 -8.76
CA LEU A 13 -13.41 -4.42 -8.26
C LEU A 13 -13.53 -5.61 -9.23
N ASP A 14 -13.20 -5.41 -10.51
CA ASP A 14 -13.46 -6.39 -11.57
C ASP A 14 -12.35 -7.43 -11.71
N TYR A 15 -11.13 -7.10 -11.29
CA TYR A 15 -9.97 -7.98 -11.46
C TYR A 15 -9.06 -7.98 -10.23
N PRO A 16 -8.48 -9.15 -9.90
CA PRO A 16 -7.57 -9.26 -8.76
C PRO A 16 -6.23 -8.59 -9.05
N SER A 17 -5.47 -8.31 -7.99
CA SER A 17 -4.09 -7.84 -8.11
C SER A 17 -3.17 -8.94 -8.66
N LEU A 18 -2.83 -8.81 -9.95
CA LEU A 18 -1.84 -9.68 -10.60
C LEU A 18 -0.49 -9.63 -9.85
N ALA A 19 -0.05 -8.44 -9.44
CA ALA A 19 1.20 -8.25 -8.71
C ALA A 19 1.25 -9.04 -7.39
N CYS A 20 0.15 -9.05 -6.62
CA CYS A 20 0.09 -9.84 -5.39
C CYS A 20 0.11 -11.34 -5.68
N GLY A 21 -0.54 -11.79 -6.75
CA GLY A 21 -0.53 -13.20 -7.18
C GLY A 21 0.88 -13.66 -7.60
N ILE A 22 1.57 -12.85 -8.40
CA ILE A 22 2.95 -13.10 -8.82
C ILE A 22 3.88 -13.16 -7.62
N LEU A 23 3.82 -12.17 -6.71
CA LEU A 23 4.68 -12.14 -5.52
C LEU A 23 4.41 -13.31 -4.58
N LYS A 24 3.14 -13.71 -4.39
CA LYS A 24 2.79 -14.92 -3.64
C LYS A 24 3.49 -16.14 -4.24
N SER A 25 3.37 -16.33 -5.56
CA SER A 25 4.02 -17.45 -6.26
C SER A 25 5.55 -17.42 -6.12
N ALA A 26 6.17 -16.26 -6.32
CA ALA A 26 7.63 -16.11 -6.26
C ALA A 26 8.19 -16.40 -4.86
N VAL A 27 7.50 -15.93 -3.82
CA VAL A 27 7.90 -16.18 -2.43
C VAL A 27 7.69 -17.65 -2.04
N GLU A 28 6.53 -18.23 -2.34
CA GLU A 28 6.22 -19.62 -1.96
C GLU A 28 7.01 -20.64 -2.79
N SER A 29 7.51 -20.26 -3.97
CA SER A 29 8.40 -21.10 -4.80
C SER A 29 9.87 -21.04 -4.38
N THR A 30 10.22 -20.25 -3.36
CA THR A 30 11.60 -20.15 -2.87
C THR A 30 12.05 -21.51 -2.30
N PRO A 31 13.11 -22.14 -2.83
CA PRO A 31 13.54 -23.47 -2.38
C PRO A 31 13.86 -23.51 -0.89
N ASP A 32 13.28 -24.49 -0.18
CA ASP A 32 13.42 -24.68 1.27
C ASP A 32 13.00 -23.45 2.11
N GLY A 33 12.32 -22.48 1.51
CA GLY A 33 11.83 -21.27 2.16
C GLY A 33 10.63 -21.59 3.05
N PRO A 34 10.64 -21.26 4.36
CA PRO A 34 9.53 -21.55 5.25
C PRO A 34 8.38 -20.55 5.06
N TYR A 35 8.19 -19.96 3.88
CA TYR A 35 7.31 -18.82 3.65
C TYR A 35 5.89 -19.26 3.29
N SER A 36 4.91 -18.56 3.85
CA SER A 36 3.51 -18.67 3.43
C SER A 36 2.96 -17.27 3.24
N VAL A 37 2.26 -17.04 2.12
CA VAL A 37 1.75 -15.73 1.74
C VAL A 37 0.23 -15.75 1.69
N ARG A 38 -0.39 -14.87 2.48
CA ARG A 38 -1.82 -14.57 2.41
C ARG A 38 -2.03 -13.25 1.67
N VAL A 39 -2.92 -13.25 0.67
CA VAL A 39 -3.31 -12.03 -0.05
C VAL A 39 -4.68 -11.59 0.47
N LEU A 40 -4.79 -10.31 0.84
CA LEU A 40 -6.03 -9.68 1.29
C LEU A 40 -6.47 -8.62 0.28
N ASN A 41 -7.73 -8.66 -0.11
CA ASN A 41 -8.33 -7.71 -1.03
C ASN A 41 -9.07 -6.62 -0.24
N ALA A 42 -8.31 -5.79 0.47
CA ALA A 42 -8.85 -4.70 1.28
C ALA A 42 -9.66 -3.69 0.45
N ASN A 43 -9.43 -3.63 -0.88
CA ASN A 43 -10.24 -2.86 -1.81
C ASN A 43 -11.69 -3.36 -1.89
N LEU A 44 -11.93 -4.67 -1.82
CA LEU A 44 -13.26 -5.27 -1.79
C LEU A 44 -13.89 -5.09 -0.41
N ASP A 45 -13.12 -5.35 0.65
CA ASP A 45 -13.59 -5.18 2.04
C ASP A 45 -14.02 -3.72 2.30
N PHE A 46 -13.30 -2.75 1.73
CA PHE A 46 -13.69 -1.34 1.79
C PHE A 46 -14.92 -1.03 0.96
N PHE A 47 -15.05 -1.61 -0.23
CA PHE A 47 -16.25 -1.44 -1.05
C PHE A 47 -17.50 -1.96 -0.33
N ASP A 48 -17.44 -3.16 0.25
CA ASP A 48 -18.53 -3.73 1.03
C ASP A 48 -18.90 -2.81 2.21
N TRP A 49 -17.90 -2.31 2.94
CA TRP A 49 -18.11 -1.34 4.02
C TRP A 49 -18.78 -0.05 3.54
N LEU A 50 -18.34 0.50 2.42
CA LEU A 50 -18.92 1.71 1.81
C LEU A 50 -20.37 1.46 1.38
N HIS A 51 -20.63 0.31 0.77
CA HIS A 51 -21.96 -0.07 0.32
C HIS A 51 -22.93 -0.19 1.51
N GLU A 52 -22.54 -0.92 2.54
CA GLU A 52 -23.37 -1.17 3.72
C GLU A 52 -23.63 0.09 4.54
N ARG A 53 -22.61 0.93 4.75
CA ARG A 53 -22.72 2.09 5.65
C ARG A 53 -23.16 3.37 4.97
N MET A 54 -22.86 3.52 3.67
CA MET A 54 -23.03 4.77 2.95
C MET A 54 -23.92 4.63 1.71
N GLY A 55 -24.35 3.41 1.38
CA GLY A 55 -25.19 3.13 0.22
C GLY A 55 -24.50 3.40 -1.12
N LEU A 56 -23.17 3.40 -1.16
CA LEU A 56 -22.41 3.68 -2.38
C LEU A 56 -22.45 2.49 -3.33
N GLY A 57 -22.54 2.78 -4.62
CA GLY A 57 -22.53 1.78 -5.68
C GLY A 57 -21.17 1.67 -6.37
N VAL A 58 -21.07 0.73 -7.30
CA VAL A 58 -19.88 0.52 -8.14
C VAL A 58 -19.49 1.82 -8.88
N HIS A 59 -20.45 2.57 -9.41
CA HIS A 59 -20.20 3.84 -10.09
C HIS A 59 -19.58 4.93 -9.21
N ASP A 60 -19.80 4.89 -7.89
CA ASP A 60 -19.15 5.82 -6.96
C ASP A 60 -17.72 5.38 -6.66
N TYR A 61 -17.47 4.08 -6.59
CA TYR A 61 -16.13 3.53 -6.40
C TYR A 61 -15.26 3.71 -7.65
N ASP A 62 -15.82 3.50 -8.85
CA ASP A 62 -15.15 3.65 -10.14
C ASP A 62 -14.64 5.08 -10.38
N PHE A 63 -15.34 6.07 -9.83
CA PHE A 63 -14.84 7.44 -9.83
C PHE A 63 -13.43 7.55 -9.22
N PHE A 64 -13.11 6.76 -8.18
CA PHE A 64 -11.79 6.76 -7.55
C PHE A 64 -10.83 5.77 -8.19
N SER A 65 -11.29 4.57 -8.55
CA SER A 65 -10.42 3.51 -9.07
C SER A 65 -10.04 3.69 -10.54
N LEU A 66 -10.89 4.34 -11.34
CA LEU A 66 -10.76 4.39 -12.80
C LEU A 66 -10.83 5.81 -13.40
N GLU A 67 -11.47 6.79 -12.77
CA GLU A 67 -11.70 8.11 -13.41
C GLU A 67 -10.81 9.22 -12.85
N SER A 68 -10.76 9.37 -11.52
CA SER A 68 -10.13 10.50 -10.84
C SER A 68 -8.67 10.28 -10.46
N TYR A 69 -8.05 9.20 -10.96
CA TYR A 69 -6.73 8.79 -10.51
C TYR A 69 -5.64 9.86 -10.73
N PHE A 70 -5.76 10.65 -11.79
CA PHE A 70 -4.87 11.80 -12.06
C PHE A 70 -5.16 13.06 -11.21
N GLN A 71 -6.31 13.14 -10.56
CA GLN A 71 -6.76 14.34 -9.82
C GLN A 71 -6.44 14.28 -8.32
N GLY A 72 -5.99 13.14 -7.80
CA GLY A 72 -5.61 12.95 -6.39
C GLY A 72 -6.79 12.86 -5.40
N CYS A 73 -8.02 12.69 -5.89
CA CYS A 73 -9.23 12.59 -5.07
C CYS A 73 -9.21 11.38 -4.14
N GLY A 74 -8.87 10.20 -4.67
CA GLY A 74 -8.80 8.97 -3.89
C GLY A 74 -7.75 9.00 -2.79
N ASP A 75 -6.57 9.56 -3.08
CA ASP A 75 -5.54 9.76 -2.06
C ASP A 75 -5.99 10.77 -0.98
N TRP A 76 -6.66 11.84 -1.37
CA TRP A 76 -7.14 12.85 -0.41
C TRP A 76 -8.20 12.29 0.56
N VAL A 77 -9.06 11.38 0.12
CA VAL A 77 -10.06 10.71 0.98
C VAL A 77 -9.39 10.02 2.18
N PHE A 78 -8.24 9.37 2.00
CA PHE A 78 -7.51 8.70 3.08
C PHE A 78 -6.55 9.61 3.86
N SER A 79 -6.38 10.87 3.44
CA SER A 79 -5.36 11.76 4.02
C SER A 79 -5.62 12.09 5.49
N ALA A 80 -6.88 12.22 5.91
CA ALA A 80 -7.21 12.44 7.31
C ALA A 80 -6.73 11.27 8.18
N ALA A 81 -7.00 10.03 7.74
CA ALA A 81 -6.55 8.81 8.40
C ALA A 81 -5.03 8.76 8.56
N LEU A 82 -4.28 9.04 7.47
CA LEU A 82 -2.83 9.04 7.48
C LEU A 82 -2.23 10.00 8.51
N TYR A 83 -2.85 11.16 8.71
CA TYR A 83 -2.37 12.17 9.64
C TYR A 83 -3.04 12.10 11.03
N GLY A 84 -3.82 11.06 11.32
CA GLY A 84 -4.47 10.89 12.63
C GLY A 84 -5.58 11.89 12.91
N HIS A 85 -6.30 12.31 11.86
CA HIS A 85 -7.43 13.23 11.92
C HIS A 85 -8.71 12.57 11.39
N THR A 86 -9.87 13.09 11.80
CA THR A 86 -11.17 12.71 11.22
C THR A 86 -11.52 13.52 9.97
N SER A 87 -10.90 14.69 9.82
CA SER A 87 -11.05 15.55 8.65
C SER A 87 -9.76 16.33 8.41
N TRP A 88 -9.37 16.52 7.15
CA TRP A 88 -8.12 17.13 6.76
C TRP A 88 -8.25 17.97 5.50
N ARG A 89 -7.98 19.28 5.66
CA ARG A 89 -7.84 20.25 4.54
C ARG A 89 -9.04 20.32 3.59
N VAL A 90 -10.27 20.07 4.07
CA VAL A 90 -11.52 20.11 3.27
C VAL A 90 -11.67 21.40 2.45
N ALA A 91 -11.51 22.57 3.09
CA ALA A 91 -11.64 23.84 2.39
C ALA A 91 -10.57 24.05 1.29
N GLU A 92 -9.35 23.53 1.48
CA GLU A 92 -8.30 23.57 0.46
C GLU A 92 -8.62 22.62 -0.71
N PHE A 93 -9.06 21.40 -0.40
CA PHE A 93 -9.48 20.42 -1.39
C PHE A 93 -10.61 20.96 -2.27
N ARG A 94 -11.71 21.42 -1.65
CA ARG A 94 -12.85 21.99 -2.38
C ARG A 94 -12.42 23.14 -3.29
N ARG A 95 -11.65 24.10 -2.77
CA ARG A 95 -11.17 25.25 -3.55
C ARG A 95 -10.33 24.82 -4.76
N ARG A 96 -9.47 23.81 -4.62
CA ARG A 96 -8.58 23.35 -5.70
C ARG A 96 -9.30 22.48 -6.73
N ARG A 97 -10.33 21.73 -6.33
CA ARG A 97 -10.99 20.75 -7.19
C ARG A 97 -12.31 21.22 -7.78
N ALA A 98 -12.95 22.24 -7.22
CA ALA A 98 -14.16 22.84 -7.78
C ALA A 98 -14.07 23.28 -9.26
N PRO A 99 -12.92 23.72 -9.80
CA PRO A 99 -12.81 24.01 -11.23
C PRO A 99 -12.82 22.76 -12.13
N GLU A 100 -12.49 21.58 -11.58
CA GLU A 100 -12.25 20.34 -12.33
C GLU A 100 -13.34 19.29 -12.10
N LEU A 101 -14.08 19.38 -11.00
CA LEU A 101 -15.04 18.37 -10.56
C LEU A 101 -16.45 18.94 -10.39
N PRO A 102 -17.49 18.18 -10.77
CA PRO A 102 -18.87 18.48 -10.40
C PRO A 102 -19.05 18.56 -8.88
N ALA A 103 -20.03 19.36 -8.44
CA ALA A 103 -20.33 19.55 -7.01
C ALA A 103 -20.62 18.23 -6.29
N GLU A 104 -21.34 17.31 -6.94
CA GLU A 104 -21.66 15.98 -6.39
C GLU A 104 -20.40 15.14 -6.09
N ARG A 105 -19.36 15.24 -6.92
CA ARG A 105 -18.10 14.49 -6.73
C ARG A 105 -17.26 15.10 -5.61
N LEU A 106 -17.29 16.43 -5.46
CA LEU A 106 -16.68 17.10 -4.31
C LEU A 106 -17.35 16.68 -3.00
N GLU A 107 -18.68 16.71 -2.96
CA GLU A 107 -19.48 16.33 -1.80
C GLU A 107 -19.27 14.86 -1.45
N LEU A 108 -19.16 13.97 -2.45
CA LEU A 108 -18.81 12.56 -2.24
C LEU A 108 -17.44 12.42 -1.56
N CYS A 109 -16.40 13.11 -2.07
CA CYS A 109 -15.06 13.06 -1.45
C CYS A 109 -15.10 13.53 0.01
N GLU A 110 -15.75 14.66 0.27
CA GLU A 110 -15.85 15.23 1.62
C GLU A 110 -16.61 14.33 2.59
N ARG A 111 -17.67 13.69 2.11
CA ARG A 111 -18.46 12.73 2.88
C ARG A 111 -17.66 11.45 3.20
N LEU A 112 -16.80 11.02 2.27
CA LEU A 112 -15.99 9.81 2.42
C LEU A 112 -14.82 9.96 3.40
N GLN A 113 -14.20 11.13 3.49
CA GLN A 113 -12.95 11.30 4.25
C GLN A 113 -13.07 10.88 5.74
N PRO A 114 -14.13 11.24 6.49
CA PRO A 114 -14.31 10.74 7.86
C PRO A 114 -14.52 9.22 7.92
N GLY A 115 -15.31 8.66 6.99
CA GLY A 115 -15.58 7.23 6.93
C GLY A 115 -14.35 6.40 6.58
N ALA A 116 -13.49 6.91 5.70
CA ALA A 116 -12.21 6.28 5.39
C ALA A 116 -11.28 6.24 6.62
N ALA A 117 -11.27 7.28 7.46
CA ALA A 117 -10.51 7.27 8.71
C ALA A 117 -11.05 6.26 9.73
N GLU A 118 -12.38 6.13 9.83
CA GLU A 118 -13.02 5.10 10.65
C GLU A 118 -12.67 3.69 10.16
N TRP A 119 -12.84 3.44 8.86
CA TRP A 119 -12.53 2.14 8.26
C TRP A 119 -11.07 1.74 8.44
N ILE A 120 -10.11 2.67 8.28
CA ILE A 120 -8.69 2.37 8.53
C ILE A 120 -8.46 1.90 9.96
N GLY A 121 -9.11 2.52 10.94
CA GLY A 121 -9.01 2.11 12.35
C GLY A 121 -9.58 0.72 12.59
N GLU A 122 -10.78 0.43 12.06
CA GLU A 122 -11.44 -0.88 12.16
C GLU A 122 -10.60 -1.97 11.47
N TYR A 123 -10.19 -1.73 10.23
CA TYR A 123 -9.44 -2.69 9.42
C TYR A 123 -8.03 -2.94 9.99
N ALA A 124 -7.36 -1.90 10.53
CA ALA A 124 -6.08 -2.07 11.21
C ALA A 124 -6.21 -2.96 12.46
N ALA A 125 -7.28 -2.78 13.25
CA ALA A 125 -7.51 -3.58 14.45
C ALA A 125 -7.83 -5.05 14.13
N GLU A 126 -8.50 -5.31 13.01
CA GLU A 126 -8.66 -6.67 12.50
C GLU A 126 -7.36 -7.26 11.97
N LEU A 127 -6.66 -6.51 11.10
CA LEU A 127 -5.42 -6.94 10.49
C LEU A 127 -4.37 -7.25 11.56
N ALA A 128 -4.25 -6.42 12.60
CA ALA A 128 -3.32 -6.62 13.72
C ALA A 128 -3.48 -7.96 14.44
N ARG A 129 -4.68 -8.56 14.41
CA ARG A 129 -4.97 -9.87 15.03
C ARG A 129 -4.63 -11.06 14.13
N THR A 130 -4.55 -10.85 12.81
CA THR A 130 -4.45 -11.95 11.84
C THR A 130 -3.20 -11.87 10.97
N CYS A 131 -2.58 -10.71 10.81
CA CYS A 131 -1.47 -10.53 9.89
C CYS A 131 -0.20 -11.26 10.34
N GLY A 132 0.61 -11.61 9.34
CA GLY A 132 1.96 -12.10 9.57
C GLY A 132 2.88 -11.00 10.12
N ARG A 133 4.16 -11.36 10.36
CA ARG A 133 5.18 -10.40 10.83
C ARG A 133 5.63 -9.43 9.74
N ILE A 134 5.34 -9.74 8.48
CA ILE A 134 5.63 -8.89 7.33
C ILE A 134 4.32 -8.59 6.62
N VAL A 135 4.04 -7.30 6.44
CA VAL A 135 2.87 -6.82 5.71
C VAL A 135 3.33 -5.99 4.52
N GLY A 136 3.05 -6.51 3.32
CA GLY A 136 3.36 -5.89 2.05
C GLY A 136 2.15 -5.16 1.47
N PHE A 137 2.36 -3.96 0.97
CA PHE A 137 1.34 -3.16 0.29
C PHE A 137 1.71 -3.00 -1.18
N THR A 138 0.83 -3.42 -2.07
CA THR A 138 0.94 -3.04 -3.49
C THR A 138 0.29 -1.68 -3.70
N THR A 139 0.96 -0.80 -4.43
CA THR A 139 0.49 0.56 -4.69
C THR A 139 0.61 0.94 -6.17
N THR A 140 -0.53 1.26 -6.76
CA THR A 140 -0.68 1.77 -8.12
C THR A 140 -1.72 2.89 -8.09
N PHE A 141 -1.48 3.97 -8.84
CA PHE A 141 -2.38 5.13 -8.88
C PHE A 141 -2.67 5.71 -7.48
N GLN A 142 -3.93 5.71 -7.02
CA GLN A 142 -4.37 6.36 -5.78
C GLN A 142 -4.35 5.45 -4.54
N GLN A 143 -3.45 4.48 -4.49
CA GLN A 143 -3.35 3.54 -3.36
C GLN A 143 -2.36 3.97 -2.27
N ASN A 144 -1.54 5.01 -2.50
CA ASN A 144 -0.46 5.38 -1.59
C ASN A 144 -0.97 5.81 -0.21
N THR A 145 -1.92 6.73 -0.18
CA THR A 145 -2.38 7.32 1.09
C THR A 145 -3.16 6.30 1.93
N ALA A 146 -3.99 5.48 1.29
CA ALA A 146 -4.67 4.37 1.96
C ALA A 146 -3.66 3.38 2.56
N SER A 147 -2.65 2.99 1.79
CA SER A 147 -1.62 2.05 2.23
C SER A 147 -0.77 2.61 3.37
N LEU A 148 -0.37 3.87 3.28
CA LEU A 148 0.40 4.55 4.33
C LEU A 148 -0.42 4.75 5.60
N ALA A 149 -1.72 5.06 5.48
CA ALA A 149 -2.62 5.20 6.61
C ALA A 149 -2.78 3.87 7.35
N LEU A 150 -3.04 2.78 6.62
CA LEU A 150 -3.16 1.46 7.23
C LEU A 150 -1.83 1.00 7.83
N ALA A 151 -0.70 1.23 7.15
CA ALA A 151 0.63 0.92 7.68
C ALA A 151 0.95 1.67 8.97
N ALA A 152 0.61 2.96 9.05
CA ALA A 152 0.84 3.79 10.23
C ALA A 152 0.00 3.29 11.42
N GLU A 153 -1.29 3.03 11.20
CA GLU A 153 -2.19 2.57 12.26
C GLU A 153 -1.88 1.13 12.69
N LEU A 154 -1.56 0.24 11.74
CA LEU A 154 -1.14 -1.12 12.05
C LEU A 154 0.12 -1.12 12.91
N ARG A 155 1.12 -0.29 12.60
CA ARG A 155 2.36 -0.19 13.38
C ARG A 155 2.12 0.33 14.80
N ARG A 156 1.11 1.19 14.99
CA ARG A 156 0.69 1.67 16.31
C ARG A 156 0.14 0.52 17.16
N LEU A 157 -0.59 -0.40 16.55
CA LEU A 157 -1.20 -1.57 17.21
C LEU A 157 -0.23 -2.75 17.36
N ARG A 158 0.68 -2.92 16.39
CA ARG A 158 1.65 -4.03 16.28
C ARG A 158 3.03 -3.50 15.88
N PRO A 159 3.82 -2.97 16.83
CA PRO A 159 5.15 -2.41 16.54
C PRO A 159 6.19 -3.42 16.03
N ASP A 160 5.91 -4.71 16.16
CA ASP A 160 6.77 -5.81 15.71
C ASP A 160 6.62 -6.14 14.21
N VAL A 161 5.52 -5.67 13.57
CA VAL A 161 5.27 -5.86 12.15
C VAL A 161 6.23 -5.02 11.32
N ARG A 162 6.76 -5.63 10.25
CA ARG A 162 7.55 -4.95 9.24
C ARG A 162 6.71 -4.63 8.01
N VAL A 163 6.69 -3.36 7.65
CA VAL A 163 5.91 -2.86 6.52
C VAL A 163 6.80 -2.76 5.29
N VAL A 164 6.32 -3.34 4.19
CA VAL A 164 6.95 -3.27 2.87
C VAL A 164 5.99 -2.59 1.90
N LEU A 165 6.46 -1.59 1.15
CA LEU A 165 5.71 -1.02 0.02
C LEU A 165 6.33 -1.47 -1.31
N GLY A 166 5.49 -1.67 -2.31
CA GLY A 166 5.89 -1.94 -3.69
C GLY A 166 4.79 -1.52 -4.67
N GLY A 167 4.92 -1.95 -5.93
CA GLY A 167 4.01 -1.59 -7.03
C GLY A 167 4.47 -0.36 -7.80
N ALA A 168 3.68 0.04 -8.80
CA ALA A 168 4.05 1.07 -9.77
C ALA A 168 4.38 2.43 -9.12
N ASN A 169 3.71 2.78 -8.03
CA ASN A 169 3.96 4.03 -7.30
C ASN A 169 5.28 4.03 -6.51
N CYS A 170 5.93 2.87 -6.39
CA CYS A 170 7.22 2.73 -5.72
C CYS A 170 8.39 2.74 -6.71
N ASP A 171 8.16 2.74 -8.02
CA ASP A 171 9.26 2.64 -8.96
C ASP A 171 10.18 3.88 -8.96
N GLY A 172 11.48 3.62 -9.15
CA GLY A 172 12.52 4.64 -9.26
C GLY A 172 12.60 5.62 -8.08
N ALA A 173 12.48 6.91 -8.38
CA ALA A 173 12.62 7.98 -7.39
C ALA A 173 11.43 8.08 -6.42
N GLN A 174 10.25 7.59 -6.82
CA GLN A 174 9.03 7.67 -6.01
C GLN A 174 9.14 6.79 -4.77
N GLY A 175 9.54 5.52 -4.93
CA GLY A 175 9.74 4.62 -3.79
C GLY A 175 10.82 5.10 -2.81
N ALA A 176 11.90 5.70 -3.32
CA ALA A 176 12.91 6.31 -2.47
C ALA A 176 12.36 7.51 -1.67
N ALA A 177 11.43 8.27 -2.25
CA ALA A 177 10.75 9.36 -1.55
C ALA A 177 9.78 8.84 -0.49
N TRP A 178 8.98 7.80 -0.78
CA TRP A 178 8.08 7.19 0.21
C TRP A 178 8.86 6.66 1.42
N HIS A 179 9.88 5.84 1.18
CA HIS A 179 10.72 5.30 2.24
C HIS A 179 11.36 6.41 3.09
N ARG A 180 11.89 7.46 2.45
CA ARG A 180 12.55 8.56 3.17
C ARG A 180 11.59 9.32 4.08
N ASN A 181 10.37 9.63 3.60
CA ASN A 181 9.44 10.53 4.29
C ASN A 181 8.50 9.83 5.28
N PHE A 182 8.19 8.55 5.09
CA PHE A 182 7.24 7.83 5.94
C PHE A 182 7.94 6.78 6.80
N ARG A 183 8.06 7.07 8.11
CA ARG A 183 8.75 6.21 9.07
C ARG A 183 8.00 4.92 9.42
N CYS A 184 6.71 4.85 9.10
CA CYS A 184 5.93 3.61 9.25
C CYS A 184 6.37 2.53 8.25
N VAL A 185 7.03 2.91 7.15
CA VAL A 185 7.52 2.00 6.10
C VAL A 185 8.95 1.57 6.42
N ASP A 186 9.15 0.27 6.63
CA ASP A 186 10.48 -0.28 6.91
C ASP A 186 11.28 -0.56 5.64
N TYR A 187 10.59 -0.94 4.57
CA TYR A 187 11.20 -1.29 3.29
C TYR A 187 10.35 -0.81 2.12
N VAL A 188 11.02 -0.43 1.02
CA VAL A 188 10.36 -0.25 -0.28
C VAL A 188 11.07 -1.07 -1.33
N VAL A 189 10.34 -1.91 -2.05
CA VAL A 189 10.83 -2.61 -3.23
C VAL A 189 10.51 -1.75 -4.45
N ARG A 190 11.55 -1.42 -5.23
CA ARG A 190 11.44 -0.59 -6.43
C ARG A 190 11.79 -1.41 -7.66
N GLY A 191 11.04 -1.20 -8.75
CA GLY A 191 11.08 -2.05 -9.92
C GLY A 191 10.43 -3.41 -9.66
N GLU A 192 10.93 -4.43 -10.35
CA GLU A 192 10.44 -5.81 -10.32
C GLU A 192 10.67 -6.47 -8.95
N GLY A 193 9.59 -7.01 -8.37
CA GLY A 193 9.58 -7.51 -6.99
C GLY A 193 9.84 -9.02 -6.86
N GLU A 194 9.77 -9.77 -7.95
CA GLU A 194 9.82 -11.23 -8.01
C GLU A 194 11.15 -11.78 -7.47
N VAL A 195 12.24 -11.04 -7.63
CA VAL A 195 13.55 -11.39 -7.07
C VAL A 195 13.86 -10.59 -5.82
N ALA A 196 13.53 -9.30 -5.82
CA ALA A 196 13.89 -8.40 -4.72
C ALA A 196 13.14 -8.75 -3.43
N PHE A 197 11.86 -9.11 -3.50
CA PHE A 197 11.07 -9.39 -2.31
C PHE A 197 11.45 -10.72 -1.66
N PRO A 198 11.57 -11.88 -2.37
CA PRO A 198 12.13 -13.09 -1.78
C PRO A 198 13.55 -12.88 -1.23
N GLY A 199 14.42 -12.17 -1.98
CA GLY A 199 15.77 -11.88 -1.53
C GLY A 199 15.83 -11.02 -0.25
N LEU A 200 14.86 -10.13 -0.04
CA LEU A 200 14.69 -9.42 1.23
C LEU A 200 14.33 -10.39 2.35
N LEU A 201 13.35 -11.27 2.13
CA LEU A 201 12.89 -12.24 3.14
C LEU A 201 14.02 -13.19 3.57
N GLU A 202 14.77 -13.75 2.61
CA GLU A 202 15.89 -14.66 2.87
C GLU A 202 16.99 -13.99 3.69
N ARG A 203 17.38 -12.77 3.32
CA ARG A 203 18.41 -12.03 4.05
C ARG A 203 17.94 -11.62 5.44
N MET A 204 16.66 -11.31 5.62
CA MET A 204 16.08 -11.08 6.95
C MET A 204 16.16 -12.32 7.84
N ASP A 205 15.79 -13.49 7.32
CA ASP A 205 15.84 -14.75 8.06
C ASP A 205 17.27 -15.16 8.42
N ARG A 206 18.23 -14.91 7.53
CA ARG A 206 19.66 -15.20 7.75
C ARG A 206 20.40 -14.10 8.51
N SER A 207 19.73 -12.99 8.85
CA SER A 207 20.35 -11.79 9.45
C SER A 207 21.53 -11.26 8.62
N GLU A 208 21.42 -11.34 7.29
CA GLU A 208 22.42 -10.89 6.33
C GLU A 208 22.24 -9.41 5.98
N GLU A 209 23.26 -8.84 5.34
CA GLU A 209 23.25 -7.45 4.91
C GLU A 209 22.27 -7.22 3.76
N LEU A 210 21.60 -6.06 3.72
CA LEU A 210 20.53 -5.78 2.77
C LEU A 210 20.99 -5.08 1.48
N SER A 211 22.25 -4.62 1.35
CA SER A 211 22.73 -3.94 0.13
C SER A 211 22.64 -4.80 -1.14
N GLY A 212 22.67 -6.13 -0.98
CA GLY A 212 22.60 -7.08 -2.09
C GLY A 212 21.19 -7.30 -2.66
N VAL A 213 20.15 -6.68 -2.11
CA VAL A 213 18.79 -6.77 -2.64
C VAL A 213 18.58 -5.66 -3.69
N PRO A 214 18.37 -5.98 -4.98
CA PRO A 214 18.19 -4.97 -6.00
C PRO A 214 16.97 -4.09 -5.75
N GLY A 215 17.10 -2.79 -5.99
CA GLY A 215 16.02 -1.82 -5.89
C GLY A 215 15.51 -1.53 -4.46
N LEU A 216 15.97 -2.26 -3.44
CA LEU A 216 15.50 -2.11 -2.07
C LEU A 216 15.87 -0.74 -1.47
N CYS A 217 14.89 -0.08 -0.87
CA CYS A 217 15.11 0.97 0.11
C CYS A 217 14.99 0.38 1.52
N TRP A 218 15.95 0.71 2.38
CA TRP A 218 16.01 0.22 3.77
C TRP A 218 16.73 1.24 4.65
N ARG A 219 16.74 1.03 5.97
CA ARG A 219 17.44 1.91 6.91
C ARG A 219 18.70 1.26 7.46
N ASP A 220 19.81 1.97 7.39
CA ASP A 220 21.05 1.54 8.03
C ASP A 220 20.98 1.66 9.56
N ARG A 221 22.07 1.30 10.23
CA ARG A 221 22.18 1.36 11.71
C ARG A 221 22.03 2.78 12.28
N SER A 222 22.27 3.82 11.48
CA SER A 222 22.05 5.22 11.88
C SER A 222 20.59 5.67 11.68
N GLY A 223 19.74 4.83 11.10
CA GLY A 223 18.36 5.15 10.75
C GLY A 223 18.22 5.96 9.46
N GLN A 224 19.32 6.14 8.72
CA GLN A 224 19.33 6.84 7.45
C GLN A 224 18.76 5.95 6.35
N SER A 225 17.97 6.55 5.45
CA SER A 225 17.43 5.84 4.28
C SER A 225 18.56 5.53 3.29
N VAL A 226 18.78 4.24 3.03
CA VAL A 226 19.66 3.70 1.99
C VAL A 226 18.81 3.24 0.82
N VAL A 227 19.36 3.40 -0.39
CA VAL A 227 18.67 3.16 -1.66
C VAL A 227 19.60 2.32 -2.53
N ASN A 228 19.33 1.01 -2.63
CA ASN A 228 20.16 0.10 -3.40
C ASN A 228 19.98 0.32 -4.91
N PRO A 229 20.98 0.06 -5.76
CA PRO A 229 20.81 0.11 -7.22
C PRO A 229 19.67 -0.79 -7.71
N MET A 230 18.88 -0.34 -8.68
CA MET A 230 17.88 -1.16 -9.35
C MET A 230 18.54 -2.02 -10.42
N THR A 231 17.96 -3.19 -10.71
CA THR A 231 18.39 -4.03 -11.82
C THR A 231 17.99 -3.37 -13.14
N ALA A 232 18.92 -3.27 -14.10
CA ALA A 232 18.62 -2.81 -15.47
C ALA A 232 18.40 -3.96 -16.46
N THR A 233 18.56 -5.20 -16.00
CA THR A 233 18.43 -6.43 -16.78
C THR A 233 17.05 -7.06 -16.54
N PRO A 234 16.31 -7.42 -17.60
CA PRO A 234 15.09 -8.19 -17.46
C PRO A 234 15.33 -9.51 -16.73
N LEU A 235 14.31 -10.02 -16.03
CA LEU A 235 14.36 -11.36 -15.47
C LEU A 235 14.49 -12.40 -16.58
N ASP A 236 15.25 -13.45 -16.28
CA ASP A 236 15.37 -14.60 -17.19
C ASP A 236 14.01 -15.30 -17.30
N PRO A 237 13.42 -15.44 -18.51
CA PRO A 237 12.13 -16.10 -18.70
C PRO A 237 12.09 -17.57 -18.27
N SER A 238 13.25 -18.19 -18.03
CA SER A 238 13.37 -19.59 -17.61
C SER A 238 13.34 -19.81 -16.09
N ARG A 239 13.25 -18.73 -15.30
CA ARG A 239 13.09 -18.79 -13.85
C ARG A 239 11.63 -18.87 -13.40
#